data_AF-A0A496BIL7-F1
#
_entry.id   AF-A0A496BIL7-F1
#
_cell.length_a   1.000
_cell.length_b   1.000
_cell.length_c   1.000
_cell.angle_alpha   90.00
_cell.angle_beta   90.00
_cell.angle_gamma   90.00
#
_symmetry.space_group_name_H-M   'P 1'
#
loop_
_entity.id
_entity.type
_entity.pdbx_description
1 polymer ?
#
loop_
_entity_poly.entity_id
_entity_poly.type
_entity_poly.pdbx_seq_one_letter_code
_entity_poly.pdbx_strand_id
1 'polypeptide(L)'
;MNTVGEREIRTQERVISFFEDALAYTYLGNWQDSSEDNSNIIPEDLADYLRRQNYNNAIIAKALDQLKRDASVGGTRTLYEANREVYGRLRYGVNVQPDVGEHRVSAPLHLDDDAVRMAIITRLGWIRRQQEAFEGQERQSQREFVTGESHYFVGRRYRLDVVEYDGPPKVSLLNNTRIGLRVRPGSDRDAREAVVHRWYRQHLRAQIPPLLDTWQPKMGVIVDEVRIRKMKTLWGSCNIHAKRIWLNLELAKKPHSCLVYVFVHEMVHLLERDHNDRFRELMDRFLPQWRTYRDALNRAPLAHENWTY
;
A
#
# COMPACT_ATOMS: atom_id res chain seq x y z
N MET A 1 -12.52 -27.66 -17.63
CA MET A 1 -12.13 -27.56 -16.20
C MET A 1 -11.79 -26.11 -15.94
N ASN A 2 -12.51 -25.47 -15.02
CA ASN A 2 -12.58 -24.02 -14.87
C ASN A 2 -11.26 -23.45 -14.30
N THR A 3 -10.60 -22.56 -15.03
CA THR A 3 -9.35 -21.86 -14.64
C THR A 3 -9.58 -20.63 -13.75
N VAL A 4 -10.79 -20.50 -13.19
CA VAL A 4 -11.19 -19.41 -12.29
C VAL A 4 -10.88 -19.87 -10.86
N GLY A 5 -9.85 -19.28 -10.23
CA GLY A 5 -9.56 -19.51 -8.81
C GLY A 5 -8.12 -19.94 -8.48
N GLU A 6 -7.29 -20.37 -9.43
CA GLU A 6 -5.94 -20.90 -9.13
C GLU A 6 -4.99 -19.90 -8.44
N ARG A 7 -5.15 -18.60 -8.70
CA ARG A 7 -4.39 -17.55 -7.99
C ARG A 7 -4.91 -17.32 -6.58
N GLU A 8 -6.21 -17.49 -6.40
CA GLU A 8 -6.90 -17.31 -5.14
C GLU A 8 -6.62 -18.49 -4.20
N ILE A 9 -6.67 -19.72 -4.72
CA ILE A 9 -6.26 -20.95 -4.02
C ILE A 9 -4.80 -20.84 -3.56
N ARG A 10 -3.87 -20.45 -4.43
CA ARG A 10 -2.46 -20.23 -4.02
C ARG A 10 -2.29 -19.14 -2.96
N THR A 11 -3.16 -18.14 -2.96
CA THR A 11 -3.14 -17.09 -1.93
C THR A 11 -3.69 -17.64 -0.62
N GLN A 12 -4.78 -18.40 -0.66
CA GLN A 12 -5.37 -19.08 0.49
C GLN A 12 -4.38 -20.07 1.11
N GLU A 13 -3.70 -20.90 0.31
CA GLU A 13 -2.67 -21.85 0.76
C GLU A 13 -1.51 -21.14 1.49
N ARG A 14 -1.05 -20.00 0.97
CA ARG A 14 -0.02 -19.19 1.64
C ARG A 14 -0.49 -18.59 2.96
N VAL A 15 -1.76 -18.19 3.02
CA VAL A 15 -2.36 -17.70 4.26
C VAL A 15 -2.48 -18.85 5.26
N ILE A 16 -2.99 -20.02 4.84
CA ILE A 16 -3.12 -21.22 5.68
C ILE A 16 -1.76 -21.63 6.25
N SER A 17 -0.72 -21.78 5.42
CA SER A 17 0.64 -22.10 5.88
C SER A 17 1.19 -21.05 6.86
N PHE A 18 0.91 -19.76 6.65
CA PHE A 18 1.29 -18.75 7.64
C PHE A 18 0.59 -18.94 8.98
N PHE A 19 -0.70 -19.27 8.97
CA PHE A 19 -1.45 -19.52 10.21
C PHE A 19 -1.03 -20.82 10.91
N GLU A 20 -0.73 -21.89 10.17
CA GLU A 20 -0.26 -23.16 10.73
C GLU A 20 1.20 -23.06 11.21
N ASP A 21 2.11 -22.66 10.33
CA ASP A 21 3.55 -22.77 10.57
C ASP A 21 4.10 -21.65 11.46
N ALA A 22 3.57 -20.43 11.31
CA ALA A 22 4.09 -19.27 12.04
C ALA A 22 3.26 -18.94 13.29
N LEU A 23 1.97 -19.28 13.29
CA LEU A 23 1.05 -18.91 14.38
C LEU A 23 0.49 -20.12 15.14
N ALA A 24 0.85 -21.36 14.75
CA ALA A 24 0.44 -22.60 15.40
C ALA A 24 -1.08 -22.83 15.46
N TYR A 25 -1.83 -22.31 14.49
CA TYR A 25 -3.26 -22.57 14.35
C TYR A 25 -3.49 -23.92 13.66
N THR A 26 -4.49 -24.66 14.09
CA THR A 26 -4.91 -25.89 13.41
C THR A 26 -5.75 -25.53 12.19
N TYR A 27 -5.31 -25.88 10.99
CA TYR A 27 -6.16 -25.81 9.81
C TYR A 27 -7.25 -26.89 9.89
N LEU A 28 -8.51 -26.48 9.85
CA LEU A 28 -9.66 -27.38 9.96
C LEU A 28 -10.05 -28.03 8.63
N GLY A 29 -9.25 -27.87 7.58
CA GLY A 29 -9.53 -28.38 6.23
C GLY A 29 -10.23 -27.36 5.32
N ASN A 30 -10.50 -27.76 4.08
CA ASN A 30 -11.28 -26.96 3.15
C ASN A 30 -12.77 -27.31 3.29
N TRP A 31 -13.57 -26.34 3.74
CA TRP A 31 -14.99 -26.51 4.03
C TRP A 31 -15.90 -26.17 2.83
N GLN A 32 -15.31 -26.02 1.64
CA GLN A 32 -16.05 -25.76 0.40
C GLN A 32 -17.06 -26.88 0.07
N ASP A 33 -16.77 -28.11 0.48
CA ASP A 33 -17.59 -29.30 0.21
C ASP A 33 -18.21 -29.94 1.48
N SER A 34 -17.99 -29.36 2.66
CA SER A 34 -18.63 -29.83 3.89
C SER A 34 -20.11 -29.45 3.89
N SER A 35 -20.94 -30.48 4.00
CA SER A 35 -22.37 -30.52 3.73
C SER A 35 -23.23 -29.49 4.51
N GLU A 36 -24.21 -28.96 3.78
CA GLU A 36 -25.46 -28.26 4.16
C GLU A 36 -25.47 -26.75 4.39
N ASP A 37 -24.36 -26.07 4.70
CA ASP A 37 -24.37 -24.59 4.73
C ASP A 37 -22.95 -24.03 4.59
N ASN A 38 -22.61 -23.48 3.41
CA ASN A 38 -21.35 -22.73 3.18
C ASN A 38 -21.44 -21.36 3.87
N SER A 39 -21.59 -21.39 5.18
CA SER A 39 -21.77 -20.23 6.04
C SER A 39 -20.46 -19.85 6.69
N ASN A 40 -20.15 -18.55 6.69
CA ASN A 40 -18.97 -17.99 7.37
C ASN A 40 -19.02 -18.12 8.91
N ILE A 41 -20.17 -18.50 9.46
CA ILE A 41 -20.41 -18.66 10.90
C ILE A 41 -21.11 -20.00 11.10
N ILE A 42 -20.49 -20.89 11.87
CA ILE A 42 -21.10 -22.13 12.34
C ILE A 42 -21.74 -21.82 13.71
N PRO A 43 -23.08 -21.66 13.78
CA PRO A 43 -23.71 -21.12 14.98
C PRO A 43 -23.55 -22.02 16.20
N GLU A 44 -23.52 -23.34 15.99
CA GLU A 44 -23.40 -24.32 17.08
C GLU A 44 -22.01 -24.31 17.71
N ASP A 45 -20.95 -24.32 16.91
CA ASP A 45 -19.57 -24.24 17.40
C ASP A 45 -19.34 -22.95 18.21
N LEU A 46 -19.84 -21.83 17.71
CA LEU A 46 -19.73 -20.55 18.40
C LEU A 46 -20.61 -20.50 19.66
N ALA A 47 -21.82 -21.09 19.63
CA ALA A 47 -22.65 -21.21 20.81
C ALA A 47 -21.97 -22.05 21.91
N ASP A 48 -21.39 -23.19 21.55
CA ASP A 48 -20.67 -24.07 22.46
C ASP A 48 -19.44 -23.40 23.06
N TYR A 49 -18.66 -22.68 22.25
CA TYR A 49 -17.56 -21.86 22.75
C TYR A 49 -18.05 -20.84 23.78
N LEU A 50 -19.10 -20.06 23.49
CA LEU A 50 -19.62 -19.04 24.39
C LEU A 50 -20.24 -19.62 25.66
N ARG A 51 -20.86 -20.81 25.60
CA ARG A 51 -21.32 -21.55 26.78
C ARG A 51 -20.15 -21.93 27.68
N ARG A 52 -19.02 -22.38 27.13
CA ARG A 52 -17.79 -22.68 27.89
C ARG A 52 -17.19 -21.43 28.55
N GLN A 53 -17.40 -20.25 27.96
CA GLN A 53 -17.06 -18.96 28.56
C GLN A 53 -18.10 -18.44 29.57
N ASN A 54 -19.08 -19.28 29.94
CA ASN A 54 -20.10 -19.00 30.97
C ASN A 54 -21.12 -17.90 30.59
N TYR A 55 -21.34 -17.65 29.28
CA TYR A 55 -22.44 -16.79 28.81
C TYR A 55 -23.78 -17.54 28.82
N ASN A 56 -24.86 -16.83 29.16
CA ASN A 56 -26.21 -17.41 29.12
C ASN A 56 -26.75 -17.51 27.68
N ASN A 57 -27.70 -18.41 27.45
CA ASN A 57 -28.25 -18.68 26.12
C ASN A 57 -28.92 -17.46 25.46
N ALA A 58 -29.48 -16.53 26.23
CA ALA A 58 -30.11 -15.32 25.70
C ALA A 58 -29.07 -14.35 25.11
N ILE A 59 -27.95 -14.16 25.80
CA ILE A 59 -26.79 -13.38 25.34
C ILE A 59 -26.16 -14.03 24.11
N ILE A 60 -26.01 -15.36 24.13
CA ILE A 60 -25.45 -16.13 23.00
C ILE A 60 -26.32 -15.98 21.76
N ALA A 61 -27.63 -16.15 21.87
CA ALA A 61 -28.56 -16.00 20.75
C ALA A 61 -28.49 -14.59 20.14
N LYS A 62 -28.46 -13.55 20.99
CA LYS A 62 -28.33 -12.15 20.54
C LYS A 62 -26.96 -11.88 19.88
N ALA A 63 -25.89 -12.48 20.40
CA ALA A 63 -24.56 -12.34 19.83
C ALA A 63 -24.46 -13.00 18.44
N LEU A 64 -25.00 -14.21 18.30
CA LEU A 64 -25.06 -14.94 17.03
C LEU A 64 -25.88 -14.20 15.97
N ASP A 65 -27.05 -13.71 16.36
CA ASP A 65 -27.95 -12.94 15.48
C ASP A 65 -27.29 -11.63 15.00
N GLN A 66 -26.60 -10.92 15.89
CA GLN A 66 -25.84 -9.73 15.51
C GLN A 66 -24.67 -10.05 14.59
N LEU A 67 -23.92 -11.13 14.86
CA LEU A 67 -22.78 -11.52 14.03
C LEU A 67 -23.24 -11.98 12.63
N LYS A 68 -24.35 -12.71 12.53
CA LYS A 68 -24.98 -13.07 11.25
C LYS A 68 -25.43 -11.85 10.46
N ARG A 69 -26.05 -10.87 11.12
CA ARG A 69 -26.38 -9.58 10.49
C ARG A 69 -25.11 -8.89 9.97
N ASP A 70 -24.05 -8.87 10.76
CA ASP A 70 -22.81 -8.19 10.40
C ASP A 70 -22.09 -8.89 9.24
N ALA A 71 -22.19 -10.23 9.15
CA ALA A 71 -21.61 -11.02 8.06
C ALA A 71 -22.45 -11.05 6.78
N SER A 72 -23.68 -10.53 6.79
CA SER A 72 -24.56 -10.59 5.61
C SER A 72 -24.08 -9.69 4.48
N VAL A 73 -24.11 -10.22 3.25
CA VAL A 73 -23.73 -9.52 2.00
C VAL A 73 -24.94 -9.48 1.08
N GLY A 74 -25.27 -8.31 0.54
CA GLY A 74 -26.46 -8.10 -0.30
C GLY A 74 -26.98 -6.67 -0.23
N GLY A 75 -27.75 -6.25 -1.25
CA GLY A 75 -28.27 -4.88 -1.35
C GLY A 75 -27.14 -3.85 -1.58
N THR A 76 -27.09 -2.82 -0.73
CA THR A 76 -26.05 -1.77 -0.76
C THR A 76 -24.77 -2.16 -0.02
N ARG A 77 -24.76 -3.29 0.70
CA ARG A 77 -23.65 -3.67 1.57
C ARG A 77 -22.62 -4.51 0.83
N THR A 78 -21.39 -4.01 0.81
CA THR A 78 -20.23 -4.66 0.19
C THR A 78 -19.64 -5.74 1.10
N LEU A 79 -18.92 -6.70 0.50
CA LEU A 79 -18.14 -7.71 1.23
C LEU A 79 -17.14 -7.06 2.20
N TYR A 80 -16.55 -5.93 1.82
CA TYR A 80 -15.64 -5.16 2.68
C TYR A 80 -16.34 -4.65 3.95
N GLU A 81 -17.55 -4.09 3.82
CA GLU A 81 -18.31 -3.59 4.96
C GLU A 81 -18.79 -4.71 5.88
N ALA A 82 -19.23 -5.84 5.32
CA ALA A 82 -19.56 -7.02 6.11
C ALA A 82 -18.36 -7.51 6.93
N ASN A 83 -17.21 -7.69 6.27
CA ASN A 83 -15.97 -8.12 6.92
C ASN A 83 -15.52 -7.13 8.01
N ARG A 84 -15.58 -5.82 7.74
CA ARG A 84 -15.20 -4.79 8.72
C ARG A 84 -16.02 -4.88 10.00
N GLU A 85 -17.34 -5.06 9.90
CA GLU A 85 -18.20 -5.17 11.07
C GLU A 85 -17.94 -6.47 11.85
N VAL A 86 -17.77 -7.60 11.16
CA VAL A 86 -17.40 -8.89 11.78
C VAL A 86 -16.08 -8.76 12.55
N TYR A 87 -15.04 -8.19 11.94
CA TYR A 87 -13.77 -7.95 12.63
C TYR A 87 -13.92 -7.02 13.84
N GLY A 88 -14.78 -6.00 13.73
CA GLY A 88 -15.13 -5.15 14.86
C GLY A 88 -15.70 -5.95 16.04
N ARG A 89 -16.61 -6.89 15.77
CA ARG A 89 -17.19 -7.76 16.82
C ARG A 89 -16.16 -8.70 17.43
N LEU A 90 -15.31 -9.31 16.63
CA LEU A 90 -14.23 -10.18 17.13
C LEU A 90 -13.27 -9.41 18.04
N ARG A 91 -13.00 -8.14 17.72
CA ARG A 91 -12.05 -7.31 18.47
C ARG A 91 -12.63 -6.70 19.75
N TYR A 92 -13.88 -6.24 19.71
CA TYR A 92 -14.47 -5.42 20.77
C TYR A 92 -15.61 -6.11 21.51
N GLY A 93 -15.95 -7.33 21.10
CA GLY A 93 -17.11 -8.06 21.57
C GLY A 93 -18.41 -7.55 20.94
N VAL A 94 -19.47 -8.33 21.16
CA VAL A 94 -20.82 -7.97 20.73
C VAL A 94 -21.55 -7.36 21.93
N ASN A 95 -21.95 -6.09 21.79
CA ASN A 95 -22.73 -5.41 22.83
C ASN A 95 -24.18 -5.86 22.77
N VAL A 96 -24.60 -6.69 23.72
CA VAL A 96 -25.97 -7.18 23.82
C VAL A 96 -26.56 -6.84 25.18
N GLN A 97 -27.85 -6.54 25.19
CA GLN A 97 -28.60 -6.31 26.42
C GLN A 97 -29.42 -7.57 26.73
N PRO A 98 -29.29 -8.17 27.93
CA PRO A 98 -30.00 -9.40 28.27
C PRO A 98 -31.52 -9.21 28.27
N ASP A 99 -32.05 -8.10 28.83
CA ASP A 99 -33.46 -7.66 28.78
C ASP A 99 -33.66 -6.18 29.18
N VAL A 100 -34.89 -5.65 29.02
CA VAL A 100 -35.26 -4.25 29.36
C VAL A 100 -35.09 -3.99 30.85
N GLY A 101 -34.01 -3.30 31.22
CA GLY A 101 -33.69 -2.93 32.60
C GLY A 101 -32.33 -3.42 33.09
N GLU A 102 -31.66 -4.31 32.36
CA GLU A 102 -30.32 -4.80 32.73
C GLU A 102 -29.19 -4.06 32.01
N HIS A 103 -28.04 -3.95 32.66
CA HIS A 103 -26.84 -3.28 32.13
C HIS A 103 -26.30 -3.99 30.89
N ARG A 104 -25.70 -3.22 29.96
CA ARG A 104 -25.05 -3.75 28.76
C ARG A 104 -23.96 -4.76 29.14
N VAL A 105 -24.02 -5.95 28.55
CA VAL A 105 -22.97 -6.97 28.67
C VAL A 105 -22.29 -7.11 27.31
N SER A 106 -20.97 -7.00 27.27
CA SER A 106 -20.20 -7.36 26.08
C SER A 106 -19.95 -8.87 26.11
N ALA A 107 -20.34 -9.58 25.07
CA ALA A 107 -19.95 -10.97 24.83
C ALA A 107 -18.62 -10.96 24.06
N PRO A 108 -17.47 -11.22 24.70
CA PRO A 108 -16.17 -11.30 24.06
C PRO A 108 -16.09 -12.57 23.23
N LEU A 109 -15.64 -12.41 21.99
CA LEU A 109 -15.34 -13.50 21.06
C LEU A 109 -13.82 -13.71 21.07
N HIS A 110 -13.26 -14.20 22.19
CA HIS A 110 -11.82 -14.33 22.35
C HIS A 110 -11.26 -15.51 21.55
N LEU A 111 -10.79 -15.26 20.33
CA LEU A 111 -9.77 -16.09 19.70
C LEU A 111 -8.43 -15.86 20.42
N ASP A 112 -7.65 -16.94 20.58
CA ASP A 112 -6.44 -16.97 21.40
C ASP A 112 -5.45 -15.83 21.08
N ASP A 113 -4.92 -15.22 22.15
CA ASP A 113 -4.91 -13.76 22.31
C ASP A 113 -3.49 -13.14 22.34
N ASP A 114 -2.46 -13.84 21.85
CA ASP A 114 -1.09 -13.30 21.75
C ASP A 114 -0.57 -13.21 20.32
N ALA A 115 -0.80 -14.22 19.46
CA ALA A 115 -0.35 -14.19 18.07
C ALA A 115 -1.19 -13.24 17.21
N VAL A 116 -2.53 -13.28 17.35
CA VAL A 116 -3.45 -12.34 16.69
C VAL A 116 -3.30 -10.95 17.29
N ARG A 117 -3.12 -10.83 18.61
CA ARG A 117 -2.88 -9.55 19.28
C ARG A 117 -1.54 -8.95 18.88
N MET A 118 -0.47 -9.73 18.71
CA MET A 118 0.82 -9.25 18.19
C MET A 118 0.76 -8.91 16.70
N ALA A 119 0.11 -9.71 15.86
CA ALA A 119 -0.08 -9.45 14.43
C ALA A 119 -0.97 -8.21 14.18
N ILE A 120 -2.00 -8.03 15.01
CA ILE A 120 -2.91 -6.89 14.96
C ILE A 120 -2.33 -5.67 15.67
N ILE A 121 -1.54 -5.75 16.75
CA ILE A 121 -0.87 -4.59 17.38
C ILE A 121 0.27 -4.07 16.47
N THR A 122 1.06 -4.97 15.88
CA THR A 122 2.07 -4.58 14.87
C THR A 122 1.44 -3.95 13.63
N ARG A 123 0.24 -4.40 13.23
CA ARG A 123 -0.50 -3.83 12.09
C ARG A 123 -1.50 -2.74 12.44
N LEU A 124 -1.96 -2.54 13.68
CA LEU A 124 -2.94 -1.51 14.04
C LEU A 124 -2.30 -0.13 14.11
N GLY A 125 -1.04 -0.05 14.52
CA GLY A 125 -0.25 1.17 14.35
C GLY A 125 -0.06 1.47 12.86
N TRP A 126 0.10 0.46 12.01
CA TRP A 126 0.16 0.63 10.55
C TRP A 126 -1.21 1.02 9.98
N ILE A 127 -2.31 0.35 10.34
CA ILE A 127 -3.70 0.58 9.89
C ILE A 127 -4.23 1.92 10.41
N ARG A 128 -3.96 2.33 11.65
CA ARG A 128 -4.31 3.68 12.14
C ARG A 128 -3.48 4.77 11.45
N ARG A 129 -2.18 4.53 11.19
CA ARG A 129 -1.37 5.42 10.34
C ARG A 129 -1.82 5.43 8.89
N GLN A 130 -2.36 4.33 8.37
CA GLN A 130 -3.02 4.27 7.06
C GLN A 130 -4.33 5.07 7.10
N GLN A 131 -5.15 4.91 8.15
CA GLN A 131 -6.47 5.54 8.28
C GLN A 131 -6.36 7.04 8.57
N GLU A 132 -5.46 7.49 9.44
CA GLU A 132 -5.14 8.93 9.61
C GLU A 132 -4.49 9.51 8.34
N ALA A 133 -3.71 8.71 7.60
CA ALA A 133 -3.25 9.07 6.27
C ALA A 133 -4.37 9.08 5.21
N PHE A 134 -5.48 8.36 5.38
CA PHE A 134 -6.57 8.33 4.40
C PHE A 134 -7.69 9.34 4.71
N GLU A 135 -8.00 9.58 6.00
CA GLU A 135 -9.08 10.46 6.46
C GLU A 135 -8.60 11.88 6.80
N GLY A 136 -7.33 12.05 7.20
CA GLY A 136 -6.74 13.35 7.55
C GLY A 136 -5.92 14.01 6.42
N GLN A 137 -5.75 13.34 5.28
CA GLN A 137 -5.01 13.91 4.15
C GLN A 137 -5.95 14.74 3.28
N GLU A 138 -5.79 16.06 3.36
CA GLU A 138 -5.96 16.86 2.15
C GLU A 138 -5.11 16.19 1.07
N ARG A 139 -5.79 15.54 0.12
CA ARG A 139 -5.31 15.30 -1.24
C ARG A 139 -4.41 16.49 -1.55
N GLN A 140 -3.14 16.29 -1.92
CA GLN A 140 -2.32 17.41 -2.42
C GLN A 140 -3.24 18.27 -3.27
N SER A 141 -3.49 19.52 -2.85
CA SER A 141 -4.35 20.40 -3.62
C SER A 141 -3.88 20.30 -5.07
N GLN A 142 -4.83 20.14 -6.00
CA GLN A 142 -4.46 20.02 -7.40
C GLN A 142 -3.49 21.15 -7.72
N ARG A 143 -2.34 20.79 -8.29
CA ARG A 143 -1.30 21.77 -8.60
C ARG A 143 -1.83 22.65 -9.71
N GLU A 144 -1.89 23.95 -9.46
CA GLU A 144 -2.45 24.91 -10.41
C GLU A 144 -1.38 25.43 -11.39
N PHE A 145 -0.11 25.13 -11.12
CA PHE A 145 1.07 25.57 -11.86
C PHE A 145 1.07 27.09 -12.05
N VAL A 146 0.91 27.81 -10.94
CA VAL A 146 0.88 29.28 -10.88
C VAL A 146 2.10 29.86 -10.18
N THR A 147 2.41 31.12 -10.45
CA THR A 147 3.52 31.83 -9.79
C THR A 147 3.33 31.83 -8.27
N GLY A 148 4.41 31.56 -7.55
CA GLY A 148 4.43 31.44 -6.09
C GLY A 148 4.09 30.03 -5.58
N GLU A 149 3.61 29.12 -6.42
CA GLU A 149 3.33 27.73 -6.01
C GLU A 149 4.62 26.99 -5.62
N SER A 150 4.54 26.09 -4.62
CA SER A 150 5.69 25.29 -4.19
C SER A 150 5.82 24.00 -5.00
N HIS A 151 6.96 23.82 -5.64
CA HIS A 151 7.34 22.59 -6.35
C HIS A 151 8.64 22.05 -5.78
N TYR A 152 8.83 20.73 -5.76
CA TYR A 152 10.12 20.16 -5.36
C TYR A 152 10.87 19.61 -6.55
N PHE A 153 12.19 19.71 -6.46
CA PHE A 153 13.12 19.13 -7.41
C PHE A 153 14.36 18.66 -6.64
N VAL A 154 14.75 17.39 -6.84
CA VAL A 154 15.92 16.76 -6.19
C VAL A 154 15.92 16.95 -4.65
N GLY A 155 14.74 16.79 -4.03
CA GLY A 155 14.56 16.89 -2.58
C GLY A 155 14.53 18.31 -2.01
N ARG A 156 14.63 19.34 -2.85
CA ARG A 156 14.56 20.75 -2.42
C ARG A 156 13.26 21.39 -2.88
N ARG A 157 12.71 22.28 -2.05
CA ARG A 157 11.50 23.05 -2.37
C ARG A 157 11.87 24.35 -3.08
N TYR A 158 11.18 24.64 -4.17
CA TYR A 158 11.30 25.84 -5.00
C TYR A 158 9.94 26.52 -5.13
N ARG A 159 9.95 27.84 -5.32
CA ARG A 159 8.77 28.61 -5.76
C ARG A 159 8.75 28.67 -7.28
N LEU A 160 7.59 28.40 -7.89
CA LEU A 160 7.40 28.51 -9.33
C LEU A 160 7.28 29.99 -9.73
N ASP A 161 7.91 30.34 -10.83
CA ASP A 161 7.81 31.65 -11.46
C ASP A 161 7.37 31.45 -12.91
N VAL A 162 6.08 31.73 -13.18
CA VAL A 162 5.47 31.53 -14.49
C VAL A 162 5.59 32.82 -15.29
N VAL A 163 6.29 32.74 -16.42
CA VAL A 163 6.50 33.87 -17.32
C VAL A 163 5.91 33.53 -18.68
N GLU A 164 4.94 34.32 -19.11
CA GLU A 164 4.40 34.21 -20.45
C GLU A 164 5.32 34.92 -21.45
N TYR A 165 5.61 34.26 -22.56
CA TYR A 165 6.40 34.83 -23.64
C TYR A 165 6.16 34.11 -24.97
N ASP A 166 6.43 34.81 -26.07
CA ASP A 166 6.29 34.23 -27.40
C ASP A 166 7.53 33.41 -27.78
N GLY A 167 7.54 32.13 -27.39
CA GLY A 167 8.61 31.19 -27.71
C GLY A 167 8.37 29.76 -27.23
N PRO A 168 9.37 28.87 -27.37
CA PRO A 168 9.24 27.46 -27.03
C PRO A 168 9.21 27.23 -25.51
N PRO A 169 8.19 26.57 -24.94
CA PRO A 169 8.10 26.40 -23.49
C PRO A 169 9.33 25.72 -22.88
N LYS A 170 9.78 26.26 -21.74
CA LYS A 170 11.01 25.79 -21.08
C LYS A 170 10.91 25.95 -19.58
N VAL A 171 11.53 25.01 -18.86
CA VAL A 171 11.75 25.11 -17.42
C VAL A 171 13.25 25.26 -17.15
N SER A 172 13.59 26.11 -16.19
CA SER A 172 14.96 26.31 -15.74
C SER A 172 15.00 26.64 -14.26
N LEU A 173 16.05 26.19 -13.56
CA LEU A 173 16.36 26.69 -12.23
C LEU A 173 16.87 28.14 -12.37
N LEU A 174 16.14 29.09 -11.79
CA LEU A 174 16.57 30.49 -11.81
C LEU A 174 17.63 30.74 -10.73
N ASN A 175 17.49 30.04 -9.59
CA ASN A 175 18.42 30.05 -8.47
C ASN A 175 18.09 28.87 -7.53
N ASN A 176 18.69 28.86 -6.34
CA ASN A 176 18.50 27.81 -5.34
C ASN A 176 17.12 27.80 -4.65
N THR A 177 16.23 28.74 -4.97
CA THR A 177 14.89 28.87 -4.35
C THR A 177 13.75 29.01 -5.37
N ARG A 178 14.03 29.21 -6.67
CA ARG A 178 13.02 29.41 -7.72
C ARG A 178 13.21 28.54 -8.96
N ILE A 179 12.11 28.01 -9.46
CA ILE A 179 11.99 27.37 -10.78
C ILE A 179 11.25 28.33 -11.70
N GLY A 180 11.85 28.69 -12.83
CA GLY A 180 11.22 29.47 -13.88
C GLY A 180 10.53 28.54 -14.87
N LEU A 181 9.24 28.76 -15.09
CA LEU A 181 8.43 28.13 -16.12
C LEU A 181 8.06 29.17 -17.16
N ARG A 182 8.64 29.06 -18.35
CA ARG A 182 8.27 29.91 -19.48
C ARG A 182 7.28 29.18 -20.37
N VAL A 183 6.15 29.81 -20.66
CA VAL A 183 5.06 29.25 -21.48
C VAL A 183 4.52 30.29 -22.44
N ARG A 184 3.76 29.85 -23.46
CA ARG A 184 3.11 30.76 -24.40
C ARG A 184 1.98 31.53 -23.70
N PRO A 185 1.67 32.77 -24.13
CA PRO A 185 0.52 33.51 -23.60
C PRO A 185 -0.76 32.69 -23.66
N GLY A 186 -1.57 32.72 -22.59
CA GLY A 186 -2.83 31.98 -22.51
C GLY A 186 -2.69 30.46 -22.32
N SER A 187 -1.48 29.95 -22.00
CA SER A 187 -1.32 28.54 -21.66
C SER A 187 -2.11 28.19 -20.41
N ASP A 188 -2.98 27.18 -20.49
CA ASP A 188 -3.76 26.67 -19.36
C ASP A 188 -2.91 25.86 -18.38
N ARG A 189 -3.55 25.38 -17.31
CA ARG A 189 -2.92 24.61 -16.24
C ARG A 189 -2.33 23.29 -16.74
N ASP A 190 -3.00 22.58 -17.66
CA ASP A 190 -2.55 21.28 -18.16
C ASP A 190 -1.35 21.43 -19.11
N ALA A 191 -1.34 22.48 -19.94
CA ALA A 191 -0.19 22.84 -20.76
C ALA A 191 1.03 23.15 -19.90
N ARG A 192 0.86 23.91 -18.81
CA ARG A 192 1.93 24.20 -17.84
C ARG A 192 2.43 22.93 -17.15
N GLU A 193 1.52 22.07 -16.68
CA GLU A 193 1.85 20.76 -16.09
C GLU A 193 2.69 19.91 -17.06
N ALA A 194 2.27 19.82 -18.32
CA ALA A 194 2.95 19.04 -19.35
C ALA A 194 4.40 19.51 -19.57
N VAL A 195 4.65 20.82 -19.54
CA VAL A 195 5.99 21.40 -19.68
C VAL A 195 6.87 21.04 -18.48
N VAL A 196 6.35 21.17 -17.25
CA VAL A 196 7.07 20.79 -16.03
C VAL A 196 7.34 19.29 -15.97
N HIS A 197 6.37 18.45 -16.33
CA HIS A 197 6.56 17.00 -16.40
C HIS A 197 7.57 16.57 -17.44
N ARG A 198 7.60 17.23 -18.60
CA ARG A 198 8.62 16.99 -19.63
C ARG A 198 10.01 17.29 -19.09
N TRP A 199 10.16 18.39 -18.35
CA TRP A 199 11.41 18.77 -17.71
C TRP A 199 11.87 17.76 -16.65
N TYR A 200 10.99 17.33 -15.74
CA TYR A 200 11.30 16.25 -14.79
C TYR A 200 11.74 14.96 -15.47
N ARG A 201 11.08 14.60 -16.57
CA ARG A 201 11.41 13.40 -17.35
C ARG A 201 12.78 13.51 -18.00
N GLN A 202 13.15 14.68 -18.53
CA GLN A 202 14.49 14.92 -19.07
C GLN A 202 15.56 14.76 -17.98
N HIS A 203 15.33 15.33 -16.80
CA HIS A 203 16.26 15.21 -15.67
C HIS A 203 16.42 13.78 -15.16
N LEU A 204 15.33 13.00 -15.08
CA LEU A 204 15.44 11.59 -14.71
C LEU A 204 16.14 10.78 -15.79
N ARG A 205 15.83 11.01 -17.08
CA ARG A 205 16.48 10.31 -18.20
C ARG A 205 17.99 10.51 -18.21
N ALA A 206 18.46 11.72 -17.94
CA ALA A 206 19.89 12.02 -17.89
C ALA A 206 20.63 11.25 -16.79
N GLN A 207 19.93 10.81 -15.73
CA GLN A 207 20.52 10.05 -14.62
C GLN A 207 20.53 8.54 -14.86
N ILE A 208 19.77 8.03 -15.84
CA ILE A 208 19.65 6.58 -16.08
C ILE A 208 20.96 5.95 -16.57
N PRO A 209 21.67 6.48 -17.59
CA PRO A 209 22.89 5.84 -18.08
C PRO A 209 23.97 5.66 -17.00
N PRO A 210 24.31 6.69 -16.19
CA PRO A 210 25.26 6.51 -15.09
C PRO A 210 24.85 5.45 -14.06
N LEU A 211 23.54 5.31 -13.80
CA LEU A 211 23.03 4.27 -12.91
C LEU A 211 23.21 2.88 -13.53
N LEU A 212 22.91 2.70 -14.81
CA LEU A 212 23.13 1.44 -15.52
C LEU A 212 24.62 1.06 -15.54
N ASP A 213 25.49 2.01 -15.89
CA ASP A 213 26.94 1.81 -15.95
C ASP A 213 27.51 1.39 -14.59
N THR A 214 26.94 1.91 -13.51
CA THR A 214 27.36 1.59 -12.14
C THR A 214 26.84 0.23 -11.69
N TRP A 215 25.55 -0.05 -11.88
CA TRP A 215 24.86 -1.13 -11.18
C TRP A 215 24.78 -2.44 -11.96
N GLN A 216 24.71 -2.40 -13.29
CA GLN A 216 24.71 -3.62 -14.11
C GLN A 216 25.95 -4.50 -13.86
N PRO A 217 27.19 -3.97 -13.92
CA PRO A 217 28.38 -4.79 -13.66
C PRO A 217 28.49 -5.23 -12.20
N LYS A 218 28.08 -4.38 -11.25
CA LYS A 218 28.10 -4.72 -9.81
C LYS A 218 27.16 -5.87 -9.47
N MET A 219 25.99 -5.90 -10.10
CA MET A 219 24.94 -6.88 -9.82
C MET A 219 25.00 -8.10 -10.75
N GLY A 220 25.75 -8.02 -11.85
CA GLY A 220 25.81 -9.08 -12.85
C GLY A 220 24.50 -9.26 -13.62
N VAL A 221 23.75 -8.17 -13.83
CA VAL A 221 22.47 -8.17 -14.55
C VAL A 221 22.49 -7.20 -15.72
N ILE A 222 21.64 -7.45 -16.70
CA ILE A 222 21.41 -6.55 -17.85
C ILE A 222 19.96 -6.06 -17.81
N VAL A 223 19.79 -4.76 -18.00
CA VAL A 223 18.50 -4.09 -18.16
C VAL A 223 18.37 -3.65 -19.60
N ASP A 224 17.38 -4.19 -20.31
CA ASP A 224 17.21 -3.91 -21.74
C ASP A 224 16.56 -2.54 -21.96
N GLU A 225 15.73 -2.08 -21.02
CA GLU A 225 15.02 -0.81 -21.16
C GLU A 225 14.62 -0.19 -19.83
N VAL A 226 14.82 1.13 -19.69
CA VAL A 226 14.30 1.91 -18.56
C VAL A 226 13.33 2.96 -19.07
N ARG A 227 12.09 2.93 -18.57
CA ARG A 227 11.02 3.87 -18.89
C ARG A 227 10.65 4.70 -17.68
N ILE A 228 10.14 5.90 -17.94
CA ILE A 228 9.61 6.78 -16.89
C ILE A 228 8.11 6.95 -17.12
N ARG A 229 7.29 6.95 -16.08
CA ARG A 229 5.84 7.23 -16.17
C ARG A 229 5.38 7.94 -14.91
N LYS A 230 4.42 8.86 -15.00
CA LYS A 230 3.72 9.32 -13.80
C LYS A 230 2.80 8.20 -13.36
N MET A 231 3.10 7.59 -12.23
CA MET A 231 2.29 6.52 -11.65
C MET A 231 1.57 7.08 -10.42
N LYS A 232 0.38 6.55 -10.17
CA LYS A 232 -0.32 6.79 -8.92
C LYS A 232 0.35 5.93 -7.87
N THR A 233 0.20 4.60 -8.02
CA THR A 233 0.42 3.63 -6.95
C THR A 233 1.78 2.90 -6.93
N LEU A 234 2.82 3.39 -7.61
CA LEU A 234 4.14 2.74 -7.55
C LEU A 234 5.27 3.76 -7.74
N TRP A 235 6.41 3.54 -7.09
CA TRP A 235 7.65 4.29 -7.36
C TRP A 235 8.47 3.68 -8.51
N GLY A 236 8.36 2.37 -8.70
CA GLY A 236 8.99 1.63 -9.77
C GLY A 236 8.28 0.31 -10.01
N SER A 237 8.64 -0.35 -11.11
CA SER A 237 8.30 -1.74 -11.35
C SER A 237 9.27 -2.39 -12.32
N CYS A 238 9.45 -3.70 -12.20
CA CYS A 238 10.30 -4.49 -13.07
C CYS A 238 9.49 -5.55 -13.82
N ASN A 239 9.65 -5.60 -15.14
CA ASN A 239 9.26 -6.75 -15.94
C ASN A 239 10.50 -7.61 -16.17
N ILE A 240 10.56 -8.74 -15.48
CA ILE A 240 11.71 -9.65 -15.46
C ILE A 240 11.99 -10.25 -16.84
N HIS A 241 10.95 -10.72 -17.54
CA HIS A 241 11.09 -11.36 -18.86
C HIS A 241 11.60 -10.37 -19.92
N ALA A 242 11.07 -9.15 -19.93
CA ALA A 242 11.47 -8.10 -20.86
C ALA A 242 12.67 -7.27 -20.36
N LYS A 243 13.23 -7.62 -19.18
CA LYS A 243 14.29 -6.88 -18.46
C LYS A 243 14.05 -5.36 -18.48
N ARG A 244 12.79 -4.96 -18.29
CA ARG A 244 12.34 -3.57 -18.42
C ARG A 244 11.98 -3.00 -17.05
N ILE A 245 12.61 -1.89 -16.71
CA ILE A 245 12.33 -1.15 -15.48
C ILE A 245 11.47 0.06 -15.80
N TRP A 246 10.41 0.28 -15.04
CA TRP A 246 9.68 1.54 -15.00
C TRP A 246 10.01 2.30 -13.73
N LEU A 247 10.19 3.61 -13.86
CA LEU A 247 10.40 4.54 -12.76
C LEU A 247 9.31 5.61 -12.73
N ASN A 248 8.86 5.98 -11.53
CA ASN A 248 7.87 7.03 -11.38
C ASN A 248 8.49 8.42 -11.64
N LEU A 249 7.79 9.25 -12.42
CA LEU A 249 8.16 10.64 -12.69
C LEU A 249 8.32 11.46 -11.40
N GLU A 250 7.53 11.13 -10.37
CA GLU A 250 7.57 11.78 -9.06
C GLU A 250 8.94 11.66 -8.36
N LEU A 251 9.79 10.69 -8.76
CA LEU A 251 11.15 10.56 -8.24
C LEU A 251 12.02 11.78 -8.54
N ALA A 252 11.70 12.56 -9.59
CA ALA A 252 12.40 13.80 -9.91
C ALA A 252 12.33 14.83 -8.77
N LYS A 253 11.34 14.69 -7.90
CA LYS A 253 11.10 15.59 -6.77
C LYS A 253 11.81 15.15 -5.49
N LYS A 254 12.27 13.90 -5.42
CA LYS A 254 12.91 13.30 -4.24
C LYS A 254 14.44 13.48 -4.29
N PRO A 255 15.16 13.39 -3.15
CA PRO A 255 16.61 13.35 -3.15
C PRO A 255 17.15 12.25 -4.09
N HIS A 256 18.33 12.47 -4.66
CA HIS A 256 18.94 11.51 -5.61
C HIS A 256 19.08 10.10 -5.02
N SER A 257 19.37 9.97 -3.72
CA SER A 257 19.44 8.68 -3.02
C SER A 257 18.15 7.86 -3.11
N CYS A 258 16.99 8.52 -3.19
CA CYS A 258 15.70 7.85 -3.38
C CYS A 258 15.57 7.25 -4.78
N LEU A 259 16.06 7.94 -5.81
CA LEU A 259 16.10 7.41 -7.18
C LEU A 259 17.03 6.19 -7.24
N VAL A 260 18.22 6.27 -6.64
CA VAL A 260 19.16 5.14 -6.55
C VAL A 260 18.52 3.94 -5.87
N TYR A 261 17.86 4.16 -4.73
CA TYR A 261 17.16 3.10 -4.00
C TYR A 261 16.12 2.39 -4.85
N VAL A 262 15.20 3.11 -5.47
CA VAL A 262 14.14 2.51 -6.30
C VAL A 262 14.76 1.82 -7.51
N PHE A 263 15.77 2.42 -8.15
CA PHE A 263 16.43 1.82 -9.30
C PHE A 263 17.09 0.47 -8.96
N VAL A 264 17.87 0.42 -7.88
CA VAL A 264 18.52 -0.83 -7.42
C VAL A 264 17.47 -1.85 -6.99
N HIS A 265 16.40 -1.43 -6.32
CA HIS A 265 15.28 -2.30 -5.96
C HIS A 265 14.69 -3.00 -7.18
N GLU A 266 14.37 -2.25 -8.25
CA GLU A 266 13.83 -2.83 -9.47
C GLU A 266 14.85 -3.73 -10.20
N MET A 267 16.15 -3.43 -10.10
CA MET A 267 17.19 -4.31 -10.64
C MET A 267 17.32 -5.61 -9.86
N VAL A 268 17.14 -5.60 -8.53
CA VAL A 268 17.17 -6.82 -7.71
C VAL A 268 16.05 -7.77 -8.13
N HIS A 269 14.92 -7.26 -8.62
CA HIS A 269 13.85 -8.10 -9.19
C HIS A 269 14.28 -8.95 -10.39
N LEU A 270 15.38 -8.62 -11.07
CA LEU A 270 15.96 -9.48 -12.12
C LEU A 270 16.67 -10.71 -11.55
N LEU A 271 17.05 -10.69 -10.27
CA LEU A 271 17.71 -11.80 -9.56
C LEU A 271 16.75 -12.55 -8.63
N GLU A 272 15.83 -11.83 -8.00
CA GLU A 272 14.89 -12.36 -7.02
C GLU A 272 13.53 -11.68 -7.14
N ARG A 273 12.50 -12.46 -7.45
CA ARG A 273 11.17 -11.93 -7.80
C ARG A 273 10.43 -11.38 -6.58
N ASP A 274 10.48 -12.08 -5.47
CA ASP A 274 9.65 -11.79 -4.30
C ASP A 274 10.50 -11.12 -3.22
N HIS A 275 9.90 -10.25 -2.39
CA HIS A 275 10.59 -9.54 -1.30
C HIS A 275 10.89 -10.43 -0.07
N ASN A 276 11.42 -11.63 -0.30
CA ASN A 276 11.80 -12.62 0.70
C ASN A 276 13.18 -12.31 1.34
N ASP A 277 13.69 -13.22 2.17
CA ASP A 277 15.01 -13.06 2.81
C ASP A 277 16.14 -12.87 1.82
N ARG A 278 16.13 -13.64 0.73
CA ARG A 278 17.13 -13.53 -0.34
C ARG A 278 17.09 -12.15 -1.00
N PHE A 279 15.92 -11.56 -1.22
CA PHE A 279 15.80 -10.18 -1.70
C PHE A 279 16.45 -9.19 -0.74
N ARG A 280 16.19 -9.33 0.56
CA ARG A 280 16.76 -8.46 1.60
C ARG A 280 18.28 -8.58 1.66
N GLU A 281 18.82 -9.79 1.57
CA GLU A 281 20.25 -10.05 1.50
C GLU A 281 20.90 -9.39 0.27
N LEU A 282 20.26 -9.47 -0.90
CA LEU A 282 20.75 -8.82 -2.11
C LEU A 282 20.73 -7.29 -1.97
N MET A 283 19.68 -6.72 -1.38
CA MET A 283 19.62 -5.29 -1.09
C MET A 283 20.68 -4.86 -0.07
N ASP A 284 20.91 -5.65 0.98
CA ASP A 284 21.95 -5.40 1.99
C ASP A 284 23.35 -5.47 1.38
N ARG A 285 23.57 -6.39 0.43
CA ARG A 285 24.83 -6.52 -0.31
C ARG A 285 25.09 -5.35 -1.25
N PHE A 286 24.11 -4.99 -2.08
CA PHE A 286 24.32 -4.00 -3.15
C PHE A 286 24.15 -2.56 -2.68
N LEU A 287 23.23 -2.32 -1.73
CA LEU A 287 22.92 -0.98 -1.25
C LEU A 287 22.69 -0.98 0.26
N PRO A 288 23.73 -1.17 1.11
CA PRO A 288 23.57 -1.35 2.56
C PRO A 288 22.72 -0.29 3.28
N GLN A 289 22.73 0.95 2.77
CA GLN A 289 21.95 2.08 3.31
C GLN A 289 20.50 2.16 2.79
N TRP A 290 20.01 1.14 2.08
CA TRP A 290 18.70 1.18 1.41
C TRP A 290 17.55 1.45 2.37
N ARG A 291 17.63 0.98 3.63
CA ARG A 291 16.61 1.26 4.66
C ARG A 291 16.50 2.76 4.95
N THR A 292 17.63 3.46 5.05
CA THR A 292 17.67 4.93 5.23
C THR A 292 17.09 5.65 4.00
N TYR A 293 17.39 5.18 2.80
CA TYR A 293 16.88 5.80 1.56
C TYR A 293 15.38 5.56 1.37
N ARG A 294 14.89 4.37 1.72
CA ARG A 294 13.47 4.05 1.79
C ARG A 294 12.75 4.94 2.79
N ASP A 295 13.32 5.13 3.98
CA ASP A 295 12.72 5.99 5.00
C ASP A 295 12.69 7.45 4.54
N ALA A 296 13.74 7.94 3.87
CA ALA A 296 13.76 9.27 3.25
C ALA A 296 12.71 9.41 2.12
N LEU A 297 12.56 8.38 1.29
CA LEU A 297 11.54 8.32 0.23
C LEU A 297 10.13 8.43 0.84
N ASN A 298 9.87 7.70 1.91
CA ASN A 298 8.59 7.67 2.62
C ASN A 298 8.31 8.96 3.38
N ARG A 299 9.31 9.62 3.97
CA ARG A 299 9.12 10.88 4.74
C ARG A 299 8.88 12.11 3.87
N ALA A 300 9.36 12.13 2.63
CA ALA A 300 9.26 13.33 1.80
C ALA A 300 7.80 13.63 1.38
N PRO A 301 7.31 14.89 1.50
CA PRO A 301 5.89 15.27 1.50
C PRO A 301 5.14 15.16 0.16
N LEU A 302 5.73 14.48 -0.84
CA LEU A 302 5.24 14.49 -2.21
C LEU A 302 4.59 13.20 -2.70
N ALA A 303 4.54 12.18 -1.87
CA ALA A 303 3.58 11.10 -1.98
C ALA A 303 3.63 10.36 -0.64
N HIS A 304 2.56 10.48 0.15
CA HIS A 304 2.24 9.48 1.16
C HIS A 304 1.09 8.65 0.59
N GLU A 305 1.32 8.03 -0.56
CA GLU A 305 0.67 6.77 -0.84
C GLU A 305 1.51 5.74 -0.09
N ASN A 306 0.91 5.00 0.82
CA ASN A 306 1.66 4.01 1.59
C ASN A 306 1.96 2.81 0.69
N TRP A 307 3.25 2.63 0.41
CA TRP A 307 3.74 1.60 -0.48
C TRP A 307 3.94 0.31 0.27
N THR A 308 3.10 -0.68 0.00
CA THR A 308 3.36 -2.08 0.33
C THR A 308 4.37 -2.63 -0.67
N TYR A 309 5.54 -3.03 -0.18
CA TYR A 309 6.42 -3.99 -0.86
C TYR A 309 5.95 -5.39 -0.49
#